data_AF-A0AAV0YHC7-F1
#
_entry.id   AF-A0AAV0YHC7-F1
#
_cell.length_a   1.000
_cell.length_b   1.000
_cell.length_c   1.000
_cell.angle_alpha   90.00
_cell.angle_beta   90.00
_cell.angle_gamma   90.00
#
_symmetry.space_group_name_H-M   'P 1'
#
loop_
_entity.id
_entity.type
_entity.pdbx_description
1 polymer ?
#
loop_
_entity_poly.entity_id
_entity_poly.type
_entity_poly.pdbx_seq_one_letter_code
_entity_poly.pdbx_strand_id
1 'polypeptide(L)'
;MSQGTLDVSRYYIELKSSWDELENFHPLPTCKCVIQCSCGAVQSLKTLRDQDYTIRFLKGLNDEYSHVQSQILLMDHFLSVAKAFALVTQQELQFHISVIAETDGESKSNT
;
A
#
# COMPACT_ATOMS: atom_id res chain seq x y z
N MET A 1 -7.28 10.19 3.29
CA MET A 1 -5.91 10.70 3.13
C MET A 1 -5.41 10.28 1.77
N SER A 2 -4.83 11.21 1.02
CA SER A 2 -4.17 10.96 -0.26
C SER A 2 -2.68 11.29 -0.12
N GLN A 3 -1.86 10.74 -1.03
CA GLN A 3 -0.42 10.95 -1.08
C GLN A 3 -0.06 12.44 -1.25
N GLY A 4 -0.67 13.10 -2.23
CA GLY A 4 -0.43 14.53 -2.48
C GLY A 4 1.03 14.77 -2.85
N THR A 5 1.72 15.61 -2.07
CA THR A 5 3.13 15.97 -2.30
C THR A 5 4.13 15.08 -1.55
N LEU A 6 3.66 14.05 -0.84
CA LEU A 6 4.53 13.13 -0.10
C LEU A 6 5.08 12.05 -1.04
N ASP A 7 6.31 11.60 -0.78
CA ASP A 7 6.78 10.34 -1.34
C ASP A 7 5.95 9.15 -0.79
N VAL A 8 6.02 8.01 -1.49
CA VAL A 8 5.22 6.81 -1.18
C VAL A 8 5.52 6.30 0.24
N SER A 9 6.77 6.40 0.69
CA SER A 9 7.21 5.92 2.00
C SER A 9 6.59 6.74 3.14
N ARG A 10 6.65 8.06 3.04
CA ARG A 10 6.09 8.97 4.04
C ARG A 10 4.56 8.89 4.06
N TYR A 11 3.93 8.82 2.89
CA TYR A 11 2.48 8.59 2.80
C TYR A 11 2.06 7.29 3.52
N TYR A 12 2.78 6.20 3.30
CA TYR A 12 2.51 4.92 3.95
C TYR A 12 2.65 4.98 5.48
N ILE A 13 3.66 5.70 5.99
CA ILE A 13 3.88 5.87 7.44
C ILE A 13 2.70 6.61 8.09
N GLU A 14 2.25 7.72 7.49
CA GLU A 14 1.13 8.52 8.00
C GLU A 14 -0.19 7.71 8.02
N LEU A 15 -0.43 6.92 6.97
CA LEU A 15 -1.55 5.97 6.93
C LEU A 15 -1.45 4.91 8.02
N LYS A 16 -0.28 4.31 8.20
CA LYS A 16 -0.06 3.28 9.21
C LYS A 16 -0.30 3.83 10.61
N SER A 17 0.19 5.04 10.92
CA SER A 17 -0.08 5.69 12.20
C SER A 17 -1.57 5.91 12.43
N SER A 18 -2.32 6.27 11.38
CA SER A 18 -3.78 6.43 11.47
C SER A 18 -4.50 5.11 11.72
N TRP A 19 -4.02 4.02 11.13
CA TRP A 19 -4.58 2.67 11.38
C TRP A 19 -4.24 2.18 12.78
N ASP A 20 -3.02 2.38 13.26
CA ASP A 20 -2.60 2.03 14.62
C ASP A 20 -3.48 2.78 15.66
N GLU A 21 -3.77 4.06 15.41
CA GLU A 21 -4.72 4.82 16.24
C GLU A 21 -6.14 4.27 16.16
N LEU A 22 -6.65 3.99 14.95
CA LEU A 22 -7.98 3.41 14.76
C LEU A 22 -8.12 2.06 15.47
N GLU A 23 -7.08 1.23 15.48
CA GLU A 23 -7.09 -0.07 16.16
C GLU A 23 -7.18 0.06 17.68
N ASN A 24 -6.64 1.14 18.25
CA ASN A 24 -6.79 1.44 19.67
C ASN A 24 -8.25 1.79 20.01
N PHE A 25 -8.94 2.51 19.14
CA PHE A 25 -10.36 2.87 19.33
C PHE A 25 -11.33 1.76 18.93
N HIS A 26 -10.95 0.93 17.96
CA HIS A 26 -11.81 -0.10 17.38
C HIS A 26 -11.08 -1.45 17.21
N PRO A 27 -10.70 -2.08 18.34
CA PRO A 27 -9.99 -3.36 18.32
C PRO A 27 -10.85 -4.46 17.69
N LEU A 28 -10.20 -5.45 17.07
CA LEU A 28 -10.91 -6.63 16.60
C LEU A 28 -11.51 -7.40 17.78
N PRO A 29 -12.73 -7.94 17.64
CA PRO A 29 -13.34 -8.75 18.68
C PRO A 29 -12.51 -10.02 18.92
N THR A 30 -12.37 -10.39 20.19
CA THR A 30 -11.69 -11.62 20.63
C THR A 30 -12.73 -12.65 21.10
N CYS A 31 -12.52 -13.94 20.79
CA CYS A 31 -13.34 -15.02 21.36
C CYS A 31 -13.02 -15.11 22.85
N LYS A 32 -14.02 -14.97 23.72
CA LYS A 32 -13.89 -15.22 25.17
C LYS A 32 -14.23 -16.67 25.56
N CYS A 33 -14.13 -17.54 24.57
CA CYS A 33 -14.55 -18.93 24.60
C CYS A 33 -13.54 -19.72 25.45
N VAL A 34 -14.00 -20.50 26.43
CA VAL A 34 -13.11 -21.31 27.29
C VAL A 34 -12.30 -22.30 26.44
N ILE A 35 -12.95 -22.88 25.43
CA ILE A 35 -12.30 -23.64 24.37
C ILE A 35 -12.14 -22.71 23.17
N GLN A 36 -10.92 -22.63 22.64
CA GLN A 36 -10.61 -21.78 21.50
C GLN A 36 -11.46 -22.15 20.27
N CYS A 37 -12.17 -21.19 19.68
CA CYS A 37 -12.96 -21.44 18.47
C CYS A 37 -12.04 -21.73 17.27
N SER A 38 -12.29 -22.81 16.55
CA SER A 38 -11.63 -23.16 15.28
C SER A 38 -12.41 -22.67 14.05
N CYS A 39 -13.50 -21.92 14.25
CA CYS A 39 -14.39 -21.43 13.21
C CYS A 39 -13.76 -20.43 12.22
N GLY A 40 -12.58 -19.88 12.54
CA GLY A 40 -11.85 -18.97 11.64
C GLY A 40 -12.45 -17.56 11.52
N ALA A 41 -13.58 -17.26 12.16
CA ALA A 41 -14.27 -15.98 12.01
C ALA A 41 -13.40 -14.77 12.36
N VAL A 42 -12.62 -14.84 13.45
CA VAL A 42 -11.69 -13.77 13.85
C VAL A 42 -10.58 -13.60 12.80
N GLN A 43 -10.07 -14.69 12.24
CA GLN A 43 -9.08 -14.65 11.16
C GLN A 43 -9.68 -14.01 9.91
N SER A 44 -10.89 -14.37 9.51
CA SER A 44 -11.58 -13.76 8.36
C SER A 44 -11.79 -12.25 8.55
N LEU A 45 -12.18 -11.81 9.75
CA LEU A 45 -12.32 -10.38 10.07
C LEU A 45 -10.98 -9.64 9.99
N LYS A 46 -9.89 -10.27 10.46
CA LYS A 46 -8.54 -9.70 10.31
C LYS A 46 -8.15 -9.57 8.85
N THR A 47 -8.37 -10.62 8.05
CA THR A 47 -8.10 -10.60 6.61
C THR A 47 -8.89 -9.48 5.92
N LEU A 48 -10.19 -9.34 6.21
CA LEU A 48 -11.00 -8.27 5.62
C LEU A 48 -10.46 -6.87 5.98
N ARG A 49 -10.06 -6.66 7.24
CA ARG A 49 -9.45 -5.39 7.67
C ARG A 49 -8.13 -5.11 6.95
N ASP A 50 -7.26 -6.12 6.86
CA ASP A 50 -6.00 -6.02 6.11
C ASP A 50 -6.26 -5.69 4.63
N GLN A 51 -7.34 -6.23 4.05
CA GLN A 51 -7.76 -5.92 2.69
C GLN A 51 -8.20 -4.47 2.54
N ASP A 52 -9.01 -3.97 3.47
CA ASP A 52 -9.44 -2.57 3.48
C ASP A 52 -8.26 -1.60 3.58
N TYR A 53 -7.22 -1.93 4.36
CA TYR A 53 -6.00 -1.12 4.45
C TYR A 53 -5.25 -1.06 3.12
N THR A 54 -5.07 -2.19 2.43
CA THR A 54 -4.47 -2.19 1.10
C THR A 54 -5.29 -1.36 0.11
N ILE A 55 -6.61 -1.52 0.07
CA ILE A 55 -7.48 -0.72 -0.81
C ILE A 55 -7.33 0.77 -0.52
N ARG A 56 -7.33 1.15 0.76
CA ARG A 56 -7.18 2.56 1.18
C ARG A 56 -5.83 3.14 0.79
N PHE A 57 -4.74 2.38 0.98
CA PHE A 57 -3.41 2.76 0.51
C PHE A 57 -3.42 2.99 -1.00
N LEU A 58 -3.85 2.00 -1.77
CA LEU A 58 -3.85 2.06 -3.23
C LEU A 58 -4.69 3.21 -3.75
N LYS A 59 -5.90 3.43 -3.21
CA LYS A 59 -6.82 4.49 -3.66
C LYS A 59 -6.34 5.91 -3.35
N GLY A 60 -5.46 6.08 -2.38
CA GLY A 60 -4.93 7.40 -2.05
C GLY A 60 -3.60 7.72 -2.71
N LEU A 61 -3.00 6.80 -3.48
CA LEU A 61 -1.84 7.10 -4.32
C LEU A 61 -2.19 8.08 -5.43
N ASN A 62 -1.18 8.82 -5.89
CA ASN A 62 -1.31 9.73 -7.04
C ASN A 62 -1.53 8.95 -8.36
N ASP A 63 -2.07 9.64 -9.36
CA ASP A 63 -2.43 9.05 -10.67
C ASP A 63 -1.24 8.45 -11.44
N GLU A 64 -0.03 8.92 -11.16
CA GLU A 64 1.22 8.36 -11.72
C GLU A 64 1.42 6.87 -11.39
N TYR A 65 0.81 6.39 -10.30
CA TYR A 65 0.84 4.98 -9.86
C TYR A 65 -0.35 4.16 -10.36
N SER A 66 -1.24 4.73 -11.19
CA SER A 66 -2.45 4.06 -11.71
C SER A 66 -2.17 2.72 -12.40
N HIS A 67 -1.03 2.60 -13.09
CA HIS A 67 -0.63 1.35 -13.74
C HIS A 67 -0.32 0.23 -12.73
N VAL A 68 0.55 0.50 -11.76
CA VAL A 68 0.89 -0.48 -10.71
C VAL A 68 -0.31 -0.79 -9.82
N GLN A 69 -1.17 0.20 -9.55
CA GLN A 69 -2.45 0.00 -8.87
C GLN A 69 -3.33 -1.00 -9.62
N SER A 70 -3.50 -0.81 -10.94
CA SER A 70 -4.32 -1.70 -11.77
C SER A 70 -3.75 -3.12 -11.81
N GLN A 71 -2.41 -3.25 -11.95
CA GLN A 71 -1.76 -4.56 -11.89
C GLN A 71 -2.00 -5.27 -10.56
N ILE A 72 -1.83 -4.57 -9.43
CA ILE A 72 -2.06 -5.12 -8.09
C ILE A 72 -3.52 -5.60 -7.94
N LEU A 73 -4.49 -4.84 -8.45
CA LEU A 73 -5.91 -5.20 -8.38
C LEU A 73 -6.28 -6.43 -9.24
N LEU A 74 -5.50 -6.72 -10.29
CA LEU A 74 -5.69 -7.87 -11.16
C LEU A 74 -4.99 -9.15 -10.67
N MET A 75 -4.23 -9.09 -9.57
CA MET A 75 -3.58 -10.28 -9.01
C MET A 75 -4.62 -11.17 -8.29
N ASP A 76 -4.61 -12.47 -8.60
CA ASP A 76 -5.59 -13.47 -8.15
C ASP A 76 -5.69 -13.60 -6.62
N HIS A 77 -4.60 -13.30 -5.91
CA HIS A 77 -4.58 -13.21 -4.46
C HIS A 77 -4.48 -11.75 -4.00
N PHE A 78 -5.43 -11.33 -3.17
CA PHE A 78 -5.40 -10.01 -2.58
C PHE A 78 -4.08 -9.80 -1.81
N LEU A 79 -3.31 -8.79 -2.20
CA LEU A 79 -2.01 -8.51 -1.62
C LEU A 79 -2.13 -7.85 -0.25
N SER A 80 -1.24 -8.21 0.68
CA SER A 80 -1.09 -7.47 1.92
C SER A 80 -0.57 -6.06 1.63
N VAL A 81 -0.91 -5.12 2.52
CA VAL A 81 -0.51 -3.72 2.35
C VAL A 81 1.01 -3.57 2.25
N ALA A 82 1.78 -4.39 2.97
CA ALA A 82 3.23 -4.40 2.89
C ALA A 82 3.77 -4.83 1.52
N LYS A 83 3.13 -5.80 0.86
CA LYS A 83 3.50 -6.23 -0.49
C LYS A 83 3.11 -5.18 -1.52
N ALA A 84 1.91 -4.61 -1.40
CA ALA A 84 1.47 -3.51 -2.26
C ALA A 84 2.43 -2.30 -2.13
N PHE A 85 2.80 -1.93 -0.91
CA PHE A 85 3.79 -0.90 -0.63
C PHE A 85 5.12 -1.18 -1.34
N ALA A 86 5.69 -2.38 -1.19
CA ALA A 86 6.95 -2.74 -1.84
C ALA A 86 6.89 -2.61 -3.38
N LEU A 87 5.80 -3.03 -4.01
CA LEU A 87 5.61 -2.90 -5.46
C LEU A 87 5.51 -1.45 -5.91
N VAL A 88 4.78 -0.62 -5.16
CA VAL A 88 4.63 0.81 -5.49
C VAL A 88 5.95 1.55 -5.28
N THR A 89 6.70 1.28 -4.21
CA THR A 89 8.04 1.86 -4.00
C THR A 89 9.02 1.41 -5.08
N GLN A 90 8.93 0.16 -5.56
CA GLN A 90 9.75 -0.28 -6.70
C GLN A 90 9.44 0.53 -7.96
N GLN A 91 8.17 0.85 -8.21
CA GLN A 91 7.75 1.70 -9.33
C GLN A 91 8.25 3.14 -9.19
N GLU A 92 8.16 3.73 -7.99
CA GLU A 92 8.69 5.07 -7.69
C GLU A 92 10.19 5.17 -8.02
N LEU A 93 10.98 4.18 -7.61
CA LEU A 93 12.41 4.09 -7.94
C LEU A 93 12.68 4.01 -9.45
N GLN A 94 11.85 3.26 -10.19
CA GLN A 94 11.99 3.16 -11.64
C GLN A 94 11.75 4.52 -12.32
N PHE A 95 10.78 5.31 -11.86
CA PHE A 95 10.57 6.66 -12.39
C PHE A 95 11.80 7.55 -12.18
N HIS A 96 12.42 7.50 -11.00
CA HIS A 96 13.63 8.26 -10.73
C HIS A 96 14.79 7.87 -11.67
N ILE A 97 14.96 6.58 -11.95
CA ILE A 97 16.01 6.09 -12.86
C ILE A 97 15.73 6.54 -14.31
N SER A 98 14.48 6.42 -14.77
CA SER A 98 14.08 6.85 -16.11
C SER A 98 14.34 8.34 -16.34
N VAL A 99 14.03 9.19 -15.36
CA VAL A 99 14.29 10.63 -15.42
C VAL A 99 15.79 10.94 -15.55
N ILE A 100 16.65 10.23 -14.80
CA ILE A 100 18.11 10.43 -14.89
C ILE A 100 18.64 10.02 -16.27
N ALA A 101 18.16 8.91 -16.83
CA ALA A 101 18.58 8.43 -18.15
C ALA A 101 18.22 9.41 -19.29
N GLU A 102 17.10 10.13 -19.17
CA GLU A 102 16.71 11.18 -20.13
C GLU A 102 17.64 12.41 -20.04
N THR A 103 18.03 12.81 -18.81
CA THR A 103 18.92 13.97 -18.62
C THR A 103 20.35 13.75 -19.14
N ASP A 104 20.84 12.52 -19.15
CA ASP A 104 22.16 12.17 -19.71
C ASP A 104 22.15 12.05 -21.25
N GLY A 105 20.98 11.84 -21.86
CA GLY A 105 20.80 11.79 -23.31
C GLY A 105 20.86 13.17 -24.00
N GLU A 106 20.33 14.21 -23.34
CA GLU A 106 20.28 15.58 -23.87
C GLU A 106 21.68 16.23 -23.98
N SER A 107 22.64 15.78 -23.15
CA SER A 107 24.00 16.35 -23.10
C SER A 107 24.90 15.96 -24.28
N LYS A 108 24.45 15.08 -25.19
CA LYS A 108 25.24 14.62 -26.35
C LYS A 108 24.83 15.22 -27.71
N SER A 109 23.78 16.03 -27.77
CA SER A 109 23.33 16.67 -29.04
C SER A 109 23.73 18.14 -29.20
N ASN A 110 24.40 18.73 -28.21
CA ASN A 110 24.91 20.11 -28.29
C ASN A 110 26.44 20.15 -28.21
N THR A 111 27.13 19.52 -29.15
CA THR A 111 28.54 19.87 -29.49
C THR A 111 28.82 19.55 -30.95
#